data_AF-A0AAU5LIU9-F1
#
_entry.id   AF-A0AAU5LIU9-F1
#
_cell.length_a   1.000
_cell.length_b   1.000
_cell.length_c   1.000
_cell.angle_alpha   90.00
_cell.angle_beta   90.00
_cell.angle_gamma   90.00
#
_symmetry.space_group_name_H-M   'P 1'
#
loop_
_entity.id
_entity.type
_entity.pdbx_description
1 polymer ?
#
loop_
_entity_poly.entity_id
_entity_poly.type
_entity_poly.pdbx_seq_one_letter_code
_entity_poly.pdbx_strand_id
1 'polypeptide(L)'
;MADLSHPLGPEVPPGHPAHEWVQRIVHAVAQRTGRPTSWNGRLYEEPSYAAMATARPDHSLAGGVDDVIRPLQNAATAGRYEAFPLRAAVAAVAHEAIHLSSEYGDGASDAEVGEVALDEGLTEAWTLANVDGVLTDIGMDRQVPSIVSQHTVDSYPTYTAATNELTRGLSEASGMPPDQVRDHLLNTPRSERWNAAADLVIDGQLGGQLHPEDRAELRKHLVPEMRGGFEKLPAVQWGYDLDTEKAAQGQQIGQQAIEGLKATTGRLQAQYTQSPGQPLSPAPDRPPVYVTENSGRLEAPPPLPVSTEPKRSMQELMAAQREKAKAPLNVLDGQAPASGAVSKPAAPQAAPNAVRPTGPQQDKGGRSVD
;
A
#
# COMPACT_ATOMS: atom_id res chain seq x y z
N MET A 1 -11.68 -0.51 -17.61
CA MET A 1 -10.81 0.48 -16.96
C MET A 1 -11.04 1.87 -17.54
N ALA A 2 -10.86 2.90 -16.71
CA ALA A 2 -10.66 4.26 -17.18
C ALA A 2 -9.51 4.31 -18.18
N ASP A 3 -9.67 5.08 -19.25
CA ASP A 3 -8.57 5.37 -20.15
C ASP A 3 -7.49 6.13 -19.35
N LEU A 4 -6.41 5.41 -18.97
CA LEU A 4 -5.21 6.02 -18.41
C LEU A 4 -4.43 6.82 -19.47
N SER A 5 -5.01 7.07 -20.65
CA SER A 5 -4.58 8.14 -21.55
C SER A 5 -4.94 9.53 -20.99
N HIS A 6 -4.71 9.80 -19.70
CA HIS A 6 -4.46 11.18 -19.33
C HIS A 6 -3.31 11.67 -20.22
N PRO A 7 -3.50 12.79 -20.94
CA PRO A 7 -2.49 13.28 -21.85
C PRO A 7 -1.24 13.55 -21.02
N LEU A 8 -0.16 12.85 -21.36
CA LEU A 8 1.15 13.08 -20.76
C LEU A 8 1.57 14.53 -20.99
N GLY A 9 2.21 15.11 -19.99
CA GLY A 9 2.98 16.31 -20.16
C GLY A 9 4.25 16.06 -20.98
N PRO A 10 5.12 17.07 -21.10
CA PRO A 10 6.42 16.92 -21.74
C PRO A 10 7.25 15.76 -21.15
N GLU A 11 8.06 15.13 -21.99
CA GLU A 11 9.08 14.18 -21.54
C GLU A 11 10.18 14.95 -20.79
N VAL A 12 10.54 14.47 -19.60
CA VAL A 12 11.67 14.98 -18.83
C VAL A 12 12.93 14.30 -19.36
N PRO A 13 13.81 15.03 -20.09
CA PRO A 13 14.88 14.38 -20.84
C PRO A 13 15.95 13.78 -19.92
N PRO A 14 16.65 12.72 -20.37
CA PRO A 14 17.87 12.25 -19.71
C PRO A 14 18.88 13.38 -19.50
N GLY A 15 19.58 13.38 -18.36
CA GLY A 15 20.44 14.48 -17.93
C GLY A 15 19.72 15.63 -17.22
N HIS A 16 18.38 15.68 -17.22
CA HIS A 16 17.63 16.56 -16.33
C HIS A 16 17.77 16.08 -14.87
N PRO A 17 17.99 16.96 -13.87
CA PRO A 17 18.24 16.53 -12.49
C PRO A 17 17.17 15.60 -11.91
N ALA A 18 15.89 15.83 -12.20
CA ALA A 18 14.81 14.95 -11.75
C ALA A 18 14.89 13.54 -12.38
N HIS A 19 15.25 13.45 -13.67
CA HIS A 19 15.41 12.17 -14.37
C HIS A 19 16.56 11.36 -13.76
N GLU A 20 17.69 12.01 -13.49
CA GLU A 20 18.85 11.36 -12.85
C GLU A 20 18.51 10.81 -11.46
N TRP A 21 17.69 11.52 -10.67
CA TRP A 21 17.22 11.00 -9.38
C TRP A 21 16.26 9.82 -9.54
N VAL A 22 15.29 9.91 -10.46
CA VAL A 22 14.38 8.79 -10.75
C VAL A 22 15.18 7.55 -11.16
N GLN A 23 16.18 7.70 -12.02
CA GLN A 23 17.04 6.59 -12.43
C GLN A 23 17.76 5.93 -11.24
N ARG A 24 18.30 6.73 -10.31
CA ARG A 24 18.95 6.22 -9.10
C ARG A 24 17.97 5.51 -8.17
N ILE A 25 16.76 6.05 -8.00
CA ILE A 25 15.70 5.44 -7.17
C ILE A 25 15.29 4.10 -7.75
N VAL A 26 15.00 4.05 -9.06
CA VAL A 26 14.65 2.79 -9.76
C VAL A 26 15.77 1.76 -9.62
N HIS A 27 17.03 2.17 -9.75
CA HIS A 27 18.17 1.28 -9.54
C HIS A 27 18.28 0.77 -8.09
N ALA A 28 18.09 1.63 -7.09
CA ALA A 28 18.11 1.25 -5.68
C ALA A 28 16.97 0.28 -5.34
N VAL A 29 15.78 0.51 -5.89
CA VAL A 29 14.64 -0.42 -5.77
C VAL A 29 15.01 -1.78 -6.35
N ALA A 30 15.56 -1.83 -7.57
CA ALA A 30 15.99 -3.09 -8.20
C ALA A 30 17.05 -3.85 -7.37
N GLN A 31 17.99 -3.14 -6.77
CA GLN A 31 18.99 -3.75 -5.89
C GLN A 31 18.36 -4.35 -4.63
N ARG A 32 17.42 -3.63 -4.00
CA ARG A 32 16.76 -4.07 -2.75
C ARG A 32 15.79 -5.22 -2.95
N THR A 33 15.08 -5.24 -4.06
CA THR A 33 14.20 -6.36 -4.42
C THR A 33 14.97 -7.56 -4.98
N GLY A 34 16.23 -7.36 -5.38
CA GLY A 34 17.01 -8.37 -6.10
C GLY A 34 16.48 -8.65 -7.51
N ARG A 35 15.65 -7.76 -8.06
CA ARG A 35 14.94 -7.93 -9.33
C ARG A 35 15.11 -6.70 -10.22
N PRO A 36 15.32 -6.86 -11.54
CA PRO A 36 15.31 -5.72 -12.44
C PRO A 36 13.91 -5.10 -12.50
N THR A 37 13.85 -3.79 -12.67
CA THR A 37 12.62 -3.09 -13.02
C THR A 37 12.40 -3.14 -14.53
N SER A 38 11.15 -3.20 -14.98
CA SER A 38 10.80 -3.09 -16.40
C SER A 38 10.86 -1.66 -16.95
N TRP A 39 11.17 -0.65 -16.11
CA TRP A 39 11.23 0.76 -16.52
C TRP A 39 12.08 0.96 -17.78
N ASN A 40 11.47 1.57 -18.81
CA ASN A 40 12.10 1.78 -20.12
C ASN A 40 13.01 3.02 -20.18
N GLY A 41 13.23 3.70 -19.05
CA GLY A 41 14.07 4.90 -18.94
C GLY A 41 13.37 6.21 -19.31
N ARG A 42 12.09 6.19 -19.68
CA ARG A 42 11.32 7.39 -20.02
C ARG A 42 10.57 7.93 -18.81
N LEU A 43 10.64 9.24 -18.62
CA LEU A 43 9.99 9.97 -17.55
C LEU A 43 9.18 11.12 -18.16
N TYR A 44 7.93 11.27 -17.75
CA TYR A 44 7.06 12.35 -18.19
C TYR A 44 6.56 13.19 -17.02
N GLU A 45 6.17 14.42 -17.33
CA GLU A 45 5.33 15.21 -16.42
C GLU A 45 3.90 14.64 -16.41
N GLU A 46 3.33 14.45 -15.22
CA GLU A 46 1.91 14.14 -15.02
C GLU A 46 1.18 15.46 -14.71
N PRO A 47 0.34 15.99 -15.64
CA PRO A 47 -0.38 17.24 -15.41
C PRO A 47 -1.58 17.05 -14.46
N SER A 48 -1.99 15.81 -14.18
CA SER A 48 -3.11 15.49 -13.31
C SER A 48 -2.68 15.46 -11.84
N TYR A 49 -3.35 16.24 -10.99
CA TYR A 49 -3.23 16.15 -9.52
C TYR A 49 -3.87 14.87 -8.93
N ALA A 50 -4.11 13.83 -9.73
CA ALA A 50 -4.73 12.59 -9.26
C ALA A 50 -3.77 11.60 -8.64
N ALA A 51 -2.51 11.61 -9.09
CA ALA A 51 -1.48 10.75 -8.55
C ALA A 51 -0.17 11.55 -8.50
N MET A 52 0.64 11.33 -7.47
CA MET A 52 1.97 11.93 -7.39
C MET A 52 2.90 11.36 -8.46
N ALA A 53 2.80 10.06 -8.72
CA ALA A 53 3.51 9.37 -9.79
C ALA A 53 2.63 8.25 -10.36
N THR A 54 2.99 7.71 -11.53
CA THR A 54 2.31 6.57 -12.14
C THR A 54 3.26 5.77 -13.01
N ALA A 55 3.32 4.46 -12.78
CA ALA A 55 3.86 3.47 -13.69
C ALA A 55 2.86 3.17 -14.81
N ARG A 56 3.30 3.28 -16.07
CA ARG A 56 2.45 3.10 -17.24
C ARG A 56 2.62 1.71 -17.87
N PRO A 57 1.61 1.22 -18.62
CA PRO A 57 1.71 -0.07 -19.32
C PRO A 57 2.83 -0.17 -20.35
N ASP A 58 3.32 0.97 -20.87
CA ASP A 58 4.49 1.00 -21.78
C ASP A 58 5.84 1.00 -21.03
N HIS A 59 5.79 0.79 -19.71
CA HIS A 59 6.91 0.82 -18.78
C HIS A 59 7.58 2.18 -18.61
N SER A 60 6.92 3.27 -18.98
CA SER A 60 7.37 4.61 -18.61
C SER A 60 6.88 5.01 -17.21
N LEU A 61 7.51 6.04 -16.64
CA LEU A 61 7.05 6.70 -15.43
C LEU A 61 6.51 8.09 -15.76
N ALA A 62 5.46 8.51 -15.07
CA ALA A 62 4.99 9.89 -15.06
C ALA A 62 5.02 10.41 -13.62
N GLY A 63 5.44 11.65 -13.41
CA GLY A 63 5.51 12.29 -12.10
C GLY A 63 4.86 13.67 -12.10
N GLY A 64 4.08 13.97 -11.06
CA GLY A 64 3.46 15.27 -10.85
C GLY A 64 4.53 16.37 -10.82
N VAL A 65 4.30 17.46 -11.56
CA VAL A 65 5.29 18.54 -11.68
C VAL A 65 5.62 19.14 -10.31
N ASP A 66 4.58 19.38 -9.50
CA ASP A 66 4.71 20.01 -8.18
C ASP A 66 5.16 19.03 -7.09
N ASP A 67 4.80 17.75 -7.23
CA ASP A 67 4.91 16.73 -6.18
C ASP A 67 6.14 15.82 -6.33
N VAL A 68 6.63 15.64 -7.56
CA VAL A 68 7.76 14.73 -7.87
C VAL A 68 8.86 15.44 -8.64
N ILE A 69 8.55 16.01 -9.81
CA ILE A 69 9.58 16.54 -10.71
C ILE A 69 10.32 17.72 -10.06
N ARG A 70 9.60 18.73 -9.57
CA ARG A 70 10.22 19.92 -8.96
C ARG A 70 10.97 19.60 -7.65
N PRO A 71 10.42 18.80 -6.71
CA PRO A 71 11.18 18.39 -5.53
C PRO A 71 12.49 17.70 -5.89
N LEU A 72 12.48 16.72 -6.79
CA LEU A 72 13.69 16.00 -7.20
C LEU A 72 14.67 16.90 -7.95
N GLN A 73 14.18 17.78 -8.83
CA GLN A 73 15.02 18.76 -9.53
C GLN A 73 15.80 19.65 -8.57
N ASN A 74 15.16 20.06 -7.47
CA ASN A 74 15.73 20.99 -6.50
C ASN A 74 16.46 20.30 -5.33
N ALA A 75 16.63 18.97 -5.38
CA ALA A 75 17.23 18.21 -4.28
C ALA A 75 18.63 18.71 -3.88
N ALA A 76 19.43 19.25 -4.81
CA ALA A 76 20.78 19.77 -4.52
C ALA A 76 20.79 21.04 -3.67
N THR A 77 19.69 21.78 -3.67
CA THR A 77 19.52 23.03 -2.92
C THR A 77 18.44 22.90 -1.84
N ALA A 78 17.89 21.71 -1.65
CA ALA A 78 16.84 21.45 -0.67
C ALA A 78 17.36 21.68 0.75
N GLY A 79 16.68 22.54 1.49
CA GLY A 79 16.91 22.76 2.90
C GLY A 79 16.01 21.88 3.76
N ARG A 80 15.91 22.26 5.03
CA ARG A 80 15.09 21.53 6.02
C ARG A 80 13.59 21.53 5.70
N TYR A 81 13.09 22.57 5.04
CA TYR A 81 11.65 22.72 4.77
C TYR A 81 11.23 21.93 3.53
N GLU A 82 12.16 21.71 2.61
CA GLU A 82 11.99 20.95 1.38
C GLU A 82 12.20 19.44 1.60
N ALA A 83 12.70 19.03 2.77
CA ALA A 83 12.98 17.64 3.09
C ALA A 83 11.72 16.75 3.07
N PHE A 84 10.58 17.26 3.55
CA PHE A 84 9.32 16.52 3.54
C PHE A 84 8.79 16.24 2.11
N PRO A 85 8.55 17.26 1.26
CA PRO A 85 8.10 17.00 -0.11
C PRO A 85 9.13 16.21 -0.93
N LEU A 86 10.42 16.39 -0.68
CA LEU A 86 11.45 15.58 -1.34
C LEU A 86 11.38 14.10 -0.94
N ARG A 87 11.16 13.79 0.35
CA ARG A 87 10.94 12.41 0.81
C ARG A 87 9.70 11.81 0.17
N ALA A 88 8.61 12.55 0.12
CA ALA A 88 7.37 12.11 -0.51
C ALA A 88 7.57 11.82 -2.01
N ALA A 89 8.33 12.66 -2.72
CA ALA A 89 8.70 12.41 -4.12
C ALA A 89 9.51 11.11 -4.29
N VAL A 90 10.49 10.86 -3.42
CA VAL A 90 11.28 9.61 -3.44
C VAL A 90 10.40 8.40 -3.16
N ALA A 91 9.51 8.49 -2.17
CA ALA A 91 8.57 7.42 -1.84
C ALA A 91 7.63 7.10 -3.01
N ALA A 92 7.06 8.12 -3.65
CA ALA A 92 6.20 7.95 -4.82
C ALA A 92 6.93 7.26 -5.98
N VAL A 93 8.16 7.68 -6.31
CA VAL A 93 8.94 7.03 -7.38
C VAL A 93 9.32 5.59 -7.00
N ALA A 94 9.66 5.35 -5.73
CA ALA A 94 9.97 3.99 -5.26
C ALA A 94 8.74 3.07 -5.34
N HIS A 95 7.56 3.57 -4.97
CA HIS A 95 6.28 2.88 -5.10
C HIS A 95 6.04 2.45 -6.56
N GLU A 96 6.13 3.37 -7.52
CA GLU A 96 5.93 3.04 -8.93
C GLU A 96 7.02 2.10 -9.49
N ALA A 97 8.26 2.21 -9.01
CA ALA A 97 9.34 1.32 -9.40
C ALA A 97 9.10 -0.13 -8.91
N ILE A 98 8.40 -0.32 -7.80
CA ILE A 98 7.98 -1.66 -7.33
C ILE A 98 6.88 -2.23 -8.22
N HIS A 99 5.91 -1.43 -8.63
CA HIS A 99 4.93 -1.84 -9.65
C HIS A 99 5.66 -2.32 -10.92
N LEU A 100 6.64 -1.55 -11.40
CA LEU A 100 7.45 -1.92 -12.57
C LEU A 100 8.41 -3.09 -12.32
N SER A 101 8.69 -3.45 -11.08
CA SER A 101 9.47 -4.65 -10.76
C SER A 101 8.63 -5.91 -10.93
N SER A 102 7.30 -5.81 -10.77
CA SER A 102 6.35 -6.91 -10.95
C SER A 102 6.08 -7.19 -12.43
N GLU A 103 6.10 -8.46 -12.82
CA GLU A 103 5.59 -8.85 -14.13
C GLU A 103 4.08 -8.54 -14.15
N TYR A 104 3.67 -7.60 -15.01
CA TYR A 104 2.28 -7.59 -15.48
C TYR A 104 2.11 -8.90 -16.23
N GLY A 105 1.39 -9.86 -15.65
CA GLY A 105 1.01 -11.05 -16.40
C GLY A 105 0.32 -10.64 -17.71
N ASP A 106 0.34 -11.52 -18.71
CA ASP A 106 -0.10 -11.30 -20.10
C ASP A 106 -1.56 -10.82 -20.30
N GLY A 107 -2.29 -10.46 -19.24
CA GLY A 107 -3.71 -10.08 -19.25
C GLY A 107 -4.12 -8.96 -18.30
N ALA A 108 -3.22 -8.03 -17.94
CA ALA A 108 -3.48 -6.96 -16.96
C ALA A 108 -4.62 -5.95 -17.29
N SER A 109 -5.41 -6.14 -18.37
CA SER A 109 -6.42 -5.16 -18.81
C SER A 109 -7.72 -5.16 -17.99
N ASP A 110 -7.96 -6.14 -17.12
CA ASP A 110 -9.17 -6.25 -16.30
C ASP A 110 -8.87 -6.69 -14.86
N ALA A 111 -7.84 -6.11 -14.23
CA ALA A 111 -7.55 -6.39 -12.83
C ALA A 111 -8.80 -6.10 -11.96
N GLU A 112 -9.22 -7.09 -11.19
CA GLU A 112 -10.40 -6.95 -10.34
C GLU A 112 -10.12 -6.02 -9.16
N VAL A 113 -11.17 -5.42 -8.60
CA VAL A 113 -11.10 -4.43 -7.51
C VAL A 113 -10.24 -4.91 -6.33
N GLY A 114 -10.42 -6.17 -5.91
CA GLY A 114 -9.62 -6.77 -4.84
C GLY A 114 -8.13 -6.95 -5.19
N GLU A 115 -7.80 -7.19 -6.45
CA GLU A 115 -6.39 -7.30 -6.89
C GLU A 115 -5.67 -5.97 -6.84
N VAL A 116 -6.33 -4.88 -7.22
CA VAL A 116 -5.79 -3.52 -7.07
C VAL A 116 -5.47 -3.26 -5.60
N ALA A 117 -6.44 -3.51 -4.70
CA ALA A 117 -6.23 -3.24 -3.29
C ALA A 117 -5.07 -4.06 -2.67
N LEU A 118 -4.92 -5.33 -3.07
CA LEU A 118 -3.79 -6.15 -2.62
C LEU A 118 -2.46 -5.65 -3.20
N ASP A 119 -2.42 -5.31 -4.48
CA ASP A 119 -1.22 -4.82 -5.16
C ASP A 119 -0.73 -3.51 -4.56
N GLU A 120 -1.61 -2.51 -4.45
CA GLU A 120 -1.28 -1.22 -3.82
C GLU A 120 -0.85 -1.40 -2.36
N GLY A 121 -1.55 -2.24 -1.59
CA GLY A 121 -1.20 -2.50 -0.20
C GLY A 121 0.14 -3.19 -0.02
N LEU A 122 0.52 -4.12 -0.90
CA LEU A 122 1.84 -4.77 -0.88
C LEU A 122 2.94 -3.79 -1.27
N THR A 123 2.73 -3.01 -2.33
CA THR A 123 3.67 -2.02 -2.84
C THR A 123 3.91 -0.89 -1.84
N GLU A 124 2.85 -0.36 -1.23
CA GLU A 124 2.95 0.70 -0.22
C GLU A 124 3.62 0.18 1.06
N ALA A 125 3.25 -1.01 1.55
CA ALA A 125 3.91 -1.62 2.71
C ALA A 125 5.42 -1.81 2.48
N TRP A 126 5.83 -2.26 1.28
CA TRP A 126 7.25 -2.36 0.93
C TRP A 126 7.92 -0.99 0.92
N THR A 127 7.28 0.01 0.30
CA THR A 127 7.81 1.36 0.16
C THR A 127 8.05 2.00 1.53
N LEU A 128 7.06 1.94 2.42
CA LEU A 128 7.17 2.46 3.78
C LEU A 128 8.30 1.79 4.57
N ALA A 129 8.50 0.49 4.39
CA ALA A 129 9.56 -0.27 5.06
C ALA A 129 10.96 0.00 4.49
N ASN A 130 11.08 0.43 3.22
CA ASN A 130 12.36 0.49 2.50
C ASN A 130 12.82 1.89 2.11
N VAL A 131 11.98 2.92 2.17
CA VAL A 131 12.32 4.25 1.64
C VAL A 131 13.54 4.89 2.31
N ASP A 132 13.77 4.66 3.61
CA ASP A 132 15.01 5.12 4.29
C ASP A 132 16.26 4.47 3.70
N GLY A 133 16.14 3.19 3.39
CA GLY A 133 17.18 2.46 2.70
C GLY A 133 17.42 2.97 1.28
N VAL A 134 16.35 3.21 0.51
CA VAL A 134 16.44 3.79 -0.84
C VAL A 134 17.12 5.16 -0.79
N LEU A 135 16.75 6.02 0.16
CA LEU A 135 17.37 7.33 0.37
C LEU A 135 18.89 7.23 0.64
N THR A 136 19.29 6.22 1.42
CA THR A 136 20.69 5.93 1.72
C THR A 136 21.45 5.46 0.47
N ASP A 137 20.86 4.53 -0.29
CA ASP A 137 21.52 3.93 -1.46
C ASP A 137 21.75 4.96 -2.57
N ILE A 138 20.81 5.90 -2.77
CA ILE A 138 20.96 7.00 -3.73
C ILE A 138 21.83 8.16 -3.18
N GLY A 139 22.23 8.09 -1.91
CA GLY A 139 23.05 9.09 -1.22
C GLY A 139 22.33 10.42 -0.92
N MET A 140 21.00 10.43 -0.93
CA MET A 140 20.21 11.64 -0.70
C MET A 140 20.19 12.02 0.79
N ASP A 141 20.35 11.05 1.68
CA ASP A 141 20.56 11.25 3.12
C ASP A 141 21.79 12.13 3.42
N ARG A 142 22.88 11.99 2.64
CA ARG A 142 24.08 12.82 2.80
C ARG A 142 23.90 14.22 2.25
N GLN A 143 23.09 14.36 1.19
CA GLN A 143 22.84 15.63 0.53
C GLN A 143 21.82 16.48 1.28
N VAL A 144 20.79 15.86 1.83
CA VAL A 144 19.72 16.49 2.60
C VAL A 144 19.58 15.74 3.94
N PRO A 145 20.47 15.97 4.92
CA PRO A 145 20.48 15.19 6.17
C PRO A 145 19.16 15.15 6.94
N SER A 146 18.32 16.18 6.81
CA SER A 146 17.00 16.22 7.45
C SER A 146 15.93 15.36 6.76
N ILE A 147 16.23 14.70 5.64
CA ILE A 147 15.25 13.88 4.89
C ILE A 147 14.90 12.57 5.61
N VAL A 148 15.88 11.97 6.30
CA VAL A 148 15.68 10.71 7.06
C VAL A 148 14.92 10.93 8.36
N SER A 149 14.81 12.18 8.83
CA SER A 149 14.00 12.52 10.01
C SER A 149 12.54 12.85 9.67
N GLN A 150 12.19 12.91 8.38
CA GLN A 150 10.81 13.13 7.97
C GLN A 150 10.05 11.80 7.99
N HIS A 151 8.77 11.86 8.34
CA HIS A 151 7.90 10.70 8.22
C HIS A 151 7.47 10.53 6.77
N THR A 152 7.28 9.28 6.35
CA THR A 152 6.55 8.97 5.11
C THR A 152 5.07 8.85 5.46
N VAL A 153 4.21 9.46 4.65
CA VAL A 153 2.76 9.29 4.76
C VAL A 153 2.39 8.00 4.03
N ASP A 154 1.57 7.16 4.68
CA ASP A 154 0.93 6.02 4.03
C ASP A 154 -0.17 6.55 3.11
N SER A 155 0.02 6.45 1.81
CA SER A 155 -0.92 6.94 0.81
C SER A 155 -2.17 6.05 0.71
N TYR A 156 -2.07 4.82 1.21
CA TYR A 156 -3.09 3.79 1.11
C TYR A 156 -3.37 3.11 2.47
N PRO A 157 -3.71 3.89 3.52
CA PRO A 157 -3.77 3.37 4.89
C PRO A 157 -4.74 2.19 5.05
N THR A 158 -5.85 2.20 4.32
CA THR A 158 -6.80 1.09 4.31
C THR A 158 -6.18 -0.18 3.70
N TYR A 159 -5.51 -0.06 2.55
CA TYR A 159 -4.94 -1.18 1.82
C TYR A 159 -3.72 -1.75 2.54
N THR A 160 -2.83 -0.88 3.03
CA THR A 160 -1.63 -1.23 3.78
C THR A 160 -2.01 -2.00 5.06
N ALA A 161 -2.98 -1.49 5.84
CA ALA A 161 -3.43 -2.16 7.07
C ALA A 161 -4.06 -3.54 6.79
N ALA A 162 -4.95 -3.64 5.80
CA ALA A 162 -5.56 -4.92 5.41
C ALA A 162 -4.52 -5.94 4.92
N THR A 163 -3.56 -5.49 4.11
CA THR A 163 -2.48 -6.33 3.58
C THR A 163 -1.53 -6.82 4.67
N ASN A 164 -1.24 -5.99 5.68
CA ASN A 164 -0.46 -6.41 6.84
C ASN A 164 -1.15 -7.51 7.64
N GLU A 165 -2.48 -7.42 7.82
CA GLU A 165 -3.26 -8.47 8.48
C GLU A 165 -3.32 -9.77 7.66
N LEU A 166 -3.52 -9.66 6.34
CA LEU A 166 -3.44 -10.79 5.43
C LEU A 166 -2.07 -11.48 5.53
N THR A 167 -0.98 -10.71 5.43
CA THR A 167 0.41 -11.20 5.50
C THR A 167 0.68 -11.90 6.83
N ARG A 168 0.23 -11.33 7.96
CA ARG A 168 0.34 -11.94 9.29
C ARG A 168 -0.43 -13.26 9.37
N GLY A 169 -1.67 -13.30 8.89
CA GLY A 169 -2.49 -14.52 8.90
C GLY A 169 -1.91 -15.64 8.02
N LEU A 170 -1.39 -15.28 6.84
CA LEU A 170 -0.70 -16.22 5.95
C LEU A 170 0.63 -16.72 6.55
N SER A 171 1.36 -15.85 7.25
CA SER A 171 2.57 -16.22 7.99
C SER A 171 2.27 -17.26 9.07
N GLU A 172 1.21 -17.05 9.86
CA GLU A 172 0.75 -18.04 10.85
C GLU A 172 0.33 -19.37 10.21
N ALA A 173 -0.35 -19.33 9.07
CA ALA A 173 -0.86 -20.54 8.40
C ALA A 173 0.24 -21.36 7.72
N SER A 174 1.23 -20.69 7.12
CA SER A 174 2.32 -21.31 6.37
C SER A 174 3.57 -21.62 7.21
N GLY A 175 3.73 -20.96 8.35
CA GLY A 175 4.97 -20.97 9.13
C GLY A 175 6.09 -20.11 8.53
N MET A 176 5.85 -19.43 7.40
CA MET A 176 6.82 -18.49 6.82
C MET A 176 6.86 -17.17 7.61
N PRO A 177 8.02 -16.52 7.77
CA PRO A 177 8.10 -15.17 8.32
C PRO A 177 7.27 -14.16 7.51
N PRO A 178 6.66 -13.12 8.14
CA PRO A 178 5.82 -12.15 7.44
C PRO A 178 6.50 -11.46 6.26
N ASP A 179 7.77 -11.11 6.38
CA ASP A 179 8.51 -10.47 5.29
C ASP A 179 8.71 -11.42 4.10
N GLN A 180 8.94 -12.71 4.36
CA GLN A 180 9.03 -13.72 3.29
C GLN A 180 7.69 -13.97 2.60
N VAL A 181 6.57 -13.90 3.35
CA VAL A 181 5.23 -13.96 2.76
C VAL A 181 5.00 -12.75 1.85
N ARG A 182 5.32 -11.54 2.32
CA ARG A 182 5.18 -10.32 1.53
C ARG A 182 6.02 -10.38 0.26
N ASP A 183 7.29 -10.77 0.38
CA ASP A 183 8.21 -10.92 -0.75
C ASP A 183 7.70 -11.97 -1.73
N HIS A 184 7.20 -13.12 -1.24
CA HIS A 184 6.61 -14.15 -2.08
C HIS A 184 5.44 -13.62 -2.91
N LEU A 185 4.53 -12.86 -2.28
CA LEU A 185 3.38 -12.26 -2.98
C LEU A 185 3.81 -11.17 -3.96
N LEU A 186 4.74 -10.28 -3.59
CA LEU A 186 5.28 -9.25 -4.49
C LEU A 186 6.05 -9.84 -5.68
N ASN A 187 6.63 -11.03 -5.51
CA ASN A 187 7.33 -11.78 -6.56
C ASN A 187 6.39 -12.62 -7.43
N THR A 188 5.12 -12.74 -7.05
CA THR A 188 4.12 -13.45 -7.83
C THR A 188 3.47 -12.49 -8.84
N PRO A 189 3.26 -12.90 -10.11
CA PRO A 189 2.50 -12.11 -11.08
C PRO A 189 1.18 -11.65 -10.48
N ARG A 190 0.80 -10.39 -10.72
CA ARG A 190 -0.33 -9.74 -10.03
C ARG A 190 -1.62 -10.58 -10.04
N SER A 191 -1.95 -11.17 -11.18
CA SER A 191 -3.15 -12.02 -11.37
C SER A 191 -3.12 -13.34 -10.58
N GLU A 192 -1.93 -13.82 -10.19
CA GLU A 192 -1.75 -15.09 -9.50
C GLU A 192 -1.59 -14.94 -7.98
N ARG A 193 -1.52 -13.73 -7.45
CA ARG A 193 -1.23 -13.49 -6.02
C ARG A 193 -2.25 -14.11 -5.08
N TRP A 194 -3.52 -14.13 -5.44
CA TRP A 194 -4.54 -14.81 -4.64
C TRP A 194 -4.36 -16.33 -4.63
N ASN A 195 -4.00 -16.92 -5.77
CA ASN A 195 -3.69 -18.35 -5.87
C ASN A 195 -2.44 -18.69 -5.04
N ALA A 196 -1.40 -17.86 -5.12
CA ALA A 196 -0.19 -18.02 -4.31
C ALA A 196 -0.47 -17.89 -2.80
N ALA A 197 -1.31 -16.94 -2.39
CA ALA A 197 -1.76 -16.82 -0.99
C ALA A 197 -2.50 -18.08 -0.53
N ALA A 198 -3.39 -18.64 -1.37
CA ALA A 198 -4.07 -19.88 -1.05
C ALA A 198 -3.09 -21.06 -0.96
N ASP A 199 -2.12 -21.13 -1.86
CA ASP A 199 -1.07 -22.16 -1.86
C ASP A 199 -0.24 -22.17 -0.57
N LEU A 200 0.09 -21.00 -0.01
CA LEU A 200 0.78 -20.90 1.28
C LEU A 200 0.00 -21.60 2.41
N VAL A 201 -1.34 -21.46 2.42
CA VAL A 201 -2.21 -22.11 3.40
C VAL A 201 -2.34 -23.60 3.14
N ILE A 202 -2.49 -23.99 1.86
CA ILE A 202 -2.58 -25.39 1.46
C ILE A 202 -1.30 -26.13 1.88
N ASP A 203 -0.13 -25.60 1.56
CA ASP A 203 1.14 -26.25 1.87
C ASP A 203 1.40 -26.31 3.39
N GLY A 204 1.08 -25.24 4.12
CA GLY A 204 1.29 -25.16 5.56
C GLY A 204 0.35 -26.04 6.39
N GLN A 205 -0.92 -26.18 5.98
CA GLN A 205 -1.96 -26.81 6.80
C GLN A 205 -2.50 -28.12 6.24
N LEU A 206 -2.46 -28.32 4.92
CA LEU A 206 -3.06 -29.47 4.22
C LEU A 206 -2.03 -30.35 3.47
N GLY A 207 -0.81 -29.87 3.27
CA GLY A 207 0.17 -30.48 2.35
C GLY A 207 0.52 -31.95 2.62
N GLY A 208 0.47 -32.40 3.88
CA GLY A 208 0.75 -33.80 4.24
C GLY A 208 -0.39 -34.79 3.92
N GLN A 209 -1.58 -34.30 3.55
CA GLN A 209 -2.79 -35.11 3.36
C GLN A 209 -3.39 -34.93 1.95
N LEU A 210 -2.87 -34.00 1.17
CA LEU A 210 -3.48 -33.58 -0.09
C LEU A 210 -3.02 -34.41 -1.29
N HIS A 211 -3.98 -34.80 -2.10
CA HIS A 211 -3.74 -35.21 -3.47
C HIS A 211 -3.42 -34.00 -4.36
N PRO A 212 -2.37 -34.03 -5.21
CA PRO A 212 -2.00 -32.90 -6.07
C PRO A 212 -3.15 -32.41 -6.97
N GLU A 213 -4.01 -33.32 -7.42
CA GLU A 213 -5.19 -33.03 -8.25
C GLU A 213 -6.23 -32.14 -7.57
N ASP A 214 -6.30 -32.11 -6.24
CA ASP A 214 -7.30 -31.34 -5.51
C ASP A 214 -6.93 -29.86 -5.32
N ARG A 215 -5.67 -29.49 -5.61
CA ARG A 215 -5.15 -28.14 -5.34
C ARG A 215 -5.94 -27.05 -6.05
N ALA A 216 -6.30 -27.28 -7.31
CA ALA A 216 -7.09 -26.33 -8.09
C ALA A 216 -8.49 -26.14 -7.48
N GLU A 217 -9.08 -27.20 -6.94
CA GLU A 217 -10.39 -27.15 -6.30
C GLU A 217 -10.32 -26.41 -4.96
N LEU A 218 -9.30 -26.68 -4.15
CA LEU A 218 -9.06 -25.94 -2.91
C LEU A 218 -8.91 -24.43 -3.13
N ARG A 219 -8.17 -24.00 -4.16
CA ARG A 219 -8.06 -22.57 -4.50
C ARG A 219 -9.44 -21.93 -4.73
N LYS A 220 -10.37 -22.62 -5.40
CA LYS A 220 -11.74 -22.12 -5.62
C LYS A 220 -12.51 -21.91 -4.30
N HIS A 221 -12.19 -22.65 -3.25
CA HIS A 221 -12.77 -22.44 -1.93
C HIS A 221 -12.08 -21.32 -1.14
N LEU A 222 -10.75 -21.24 -1.20
CA LEU A 222 -9.96 -20.35 -0.34
C LEU A 222 -9.85 -18.92 -0.88
N VAL A 223 -9.65 -18.76 -2.19
CA VAL A 223 -9.47 -17.43 -2.81
C VAL A 223 -10.66 -16.49 -2.56
N PRO A 224 -11.93 -16.90 -2.72
CA PRO A 224 -13.06 -16.00 -2.50
C PRO A 224 -13.15 -15.43 -1.08
N GLU A 225 -12.69 -16.18 -0.06
CA GLU A 225 -12.74 -15.74 1.33
C GLU A 225 -11.78 -14.58 1.59
N MET A 226 -10.60 -14.60 0.96
CA MET A 226 -9.64 -13.49 1.03
C MET A 226 -10.06 -12.32 0.13
N ARG A 227 -10.36 -12.62 -1.15
CA ARG A 227 -10.63 -11.60 -2.18
C ARG A 227 -11.89 -10.78 -1.86
N GLY A 228 -12.96 -11.43 -1.38
CA GLY A 228 -14.23 -10.76 -1.08
C GLY A 228 -14.14 -9.74 0.06
N GLY A 229 -13.15 -9.86 0.95
CA GLY A 229 -12.82 -8.81 1.91
C GLY A 229 -12.18 -7.60 1.23
N PHE A 230 -11.17 -7.86 0.39
CA PHE A 230 -10.38 -6.82 -0.28
C PHE A 230 -11.18 -6.00 -1.31
N GLU A 231 -12.21 -6.59 -1.92
CA GLU A 231 -13.14 -5.87 -2.81
C GLU A 231 -13.87 -4.70 -2.12
N LYS A 232 -13.98 -4.71 -0.79
CA LYS A 232 -14.63 -3.65 0.00
C LYS A 232 -13.70 -2.47 0.32
N LEU A 233 -12.39 -2.70 0.27
CA LEU A 233 -11.40 -1.71 0.72
C LEU A 233 -11.46 -0.39 -0.05
N PRO A 234 -11.69 -0.36 -1.39
CA PRO A 234 -11.69 0.92 -2.11
C PRO A 234 -12.76 1.89 -1.67
N ALA A 235 -13.93 1.40 -1.23
CA ALA A 235 -14.97 2.25 -0.68
C ALA A 235 -14.52 2.98 0.59
N VAL A 236 -13.68 2.33 1.41
CA VAL A 236 -13.11 2.90 2.64
C VAL A 236 -11.92 3.82 2.32
N GLN A 237 -11.00 3.36 1.46
CA GLN A 237 -9.81 4.14 1.05
C GLN A 237 -10.18 5.52 0.49
N TRP A 238 -11.20 5.56 -0.38
CA TRP A 238 -11.68 6.80 -1.00
C TRP A 238 -12.81 7.48 -0.22
N GLY A 239 -13.10 7.02 0.99
CA GLY A 239 -14.00 7.68 1.93
C GLY A 239 -13.41 8.98 2.51
N TYR A 240 -14.24 9.73 3.22
CA TYR A 240 -13.88 11.01 3.85
C TYR A 240 -13.31 10.85 5.27
N ASP A 241 -13.21 9.61 5.77
CA ASP A 241 -12.69 9.30 7.10
C ASP A 241 -11.21 9.69 7.23
N LEU A 242 -10.75 9.87 8.46
CA LEU A 242 -9.34 10.15 8.74
C LEU A 242 -8.47 8.93 8.42
N ASP A 243 -7.19 9.13 8.06
CA ASP A 243 -6.28 8.03 7.72
C ASP A 243 -6.16 6.98 8.84
N THR A 244 -6.23 7.41 10.10
CA THR A 244 -6.23 6.48 11.25
C THR A 244 -7.50 5.62 11.33
N GLU A 245 -8.65 6.17 10.95
CA GLU A 245 -9.92 5.45 10.91
C GLU A 245 -9.97 4.50 9.70
N LYS A 246 -9.47 4.95 8.55
CA LYS A 246 -9.26 4.15 7.35
C LYS A 246 -8.36 2.94 7.62
N ALA A 247 -7.23 3.15 8.28
CA ALA A 247 -6.33 2.08 8.69
C ALA A 247 -7.02 1.07 9.63
N ALA A 248 -7.76 1.54 10.64
CA ALA A 248 -8.50 0.66 11.54
C ALA A 248 -9.57 -0.18 10.83
N GLN A 249 -10.31 0.42 9.89
CA GLN A 249 -11.29 -0.30 9.06
C GLN A 249 -10.60 -1.31 8.12
N GLY A 250 -9.49 -0.93 7.50
CA GLY A 250 -8.67 -1.83 6.69
C GLY A 250 -8.18 -3.03 7.49
N GLN A 251 -7.68 -2.78 8.70
CA GLN A 251 -7.26 -3.82 9.64
C GLN A 251 -8.41 -4.80 9.95
N GLN A 252 -9.59 -4.28 10.28
CA GLN A 252 -10.76 -5.12 10.57
C GLN A 252 -11.17 -5.97 9.36
N ILE A 253 -11.18 -5.40 8.14
CA ILE A 253 -11.49 -6.13 6.91
C ILE A 253 -10.47 -7.25 6.66
N GLY A 254 -9.17 -6.97 6.85
CA GLY A 254 -8.11 -7.97 6.74
C GLY A 254 -8.24 -9.10 7.76
N GLN A 255 -8.58 -8.80 9.01
CA GLN A 255 -8.84 -9.81 10.04
C GLN A 255 -10.02 -10.71 9.67
N GLN A 256 -11.14 -10.14 9.21
CA GLN A 256 -12.31 -10.89 8.76
C GLN A 256 -11.98 -11.83 7.59
N ALA A 257 -11.17 -11.37 6.63
CA ALA A 257 -10.71 -12.20 5.51
C ALA A 257 -9.89 -13.42 5.99
N ILE A 258 -8.99 -13.22 6.96
CA ILE A 258 -8.21 -14.31 7.57
C ILE A 258 -9.07 -15.26 8.40
N GLU A 259 -10.05 -14.76 9.14
CA GLU A 259 -10.99 -15.60 9.88
C GLU A 259 -11.83 -16.48 8.94
N GLY A 260 -12.34 -15.91 7.83
CA GLY A 260 -13.06 -16.65 6.79
C GLY A 260 -12.19 -17.72 6.14
N LEU A 261 -10.92 -17.38 5.84
CA LEU A 261 -9.93 -18.32 5.33
C LEU A 261 -9.69 -19.48 6.32
N LYS A 262 -9.38 -19.18 7.59
CA LYS A 262 -9.14 -20.19 8.65
C LYS A 262 -10.35 -21.11 8.83
N ALA A 263 -11.56 -20.56 8.87
CA ALA A 263 -12.79 -21.34 8.99
C ALA A 263 -12.99 -22.28 7.79
N THR A 264 -12.70 -21.81 6.58
CA THR A 264 -12.83 -22.61 5.36
C THR A 264 -11.78 -23.71 5.28
N THR A 265 -10.51 -23.41 5.59
CA THR A 265 -9.46 -24.43 5.68
C THR A 265 -9.79 -25.51 6.71
N GLY A 266 -10.27 -25.12 7.90
CA GLY A 266 -10.67 -26.09 8.94
C GLY A 266 -11.79 -27.04 8.50
N ARG A 267 -12.79 -26.54 7.75
CA ARG A 267 -13.85 -27.40 7.19
C ARG A 267 -13.29 -28.37 6.14
N LEU A 268 -12.42 -27.90 5.26
CA LEU A 268 -11.79 -28.72 4.22
C LEU A 268 -10.89 -29.81 4.84
N GLN A 269 -10.08 -29.45 5.85
CA GLN A 269 -9.26 -30.40 6.60
C GLN A 269 -10.11 -31.49 7.27
N ALA A 270 -11.24 -31.11 7.88
CA ALA A 270 -12.15 -32.06 8.50
C ALA A 270 -12.75 -33.03 7.45
N GLN A 271 -13.10 -32.53 6.26
CA GLN A 271 -13.60 -33.35 5.16
C GLN A 271 -12.56 -34.40 4.71
N TYR A 272 -11.30 -33.99 4.52
CA TYR A 272 -10.21 -34.91 4.18
C TYR A 272 -9.95 -35.97 5.25
N THR A 273 -10.02 -35.57 6.52
CA THR A 273 -9.82 -36.50 7.64
C THR A 273 -10.94 -37.54 7.72
N GLN A 274 -12.19 -37.14 7.43
CA GLN A 274 -13.35 -38.03 7.49
C GLN A 274 -13.47 -38.95 6.27
N SER A 275 -13.02 -38.52 5.10
CA SER A 275 -13.12 -39.28 3.85
C SER A 275 -11.78 -39.34 3.09
N PRO A 276 -10.74 -40.02 3.63
CA PRO A 276 -9.45 -40.11 2.96
C PRO A 276 -9.60 -40.72 1.55
N GLY A 277 -9.06 -40.04 0.54
CA GLY A 277 -9.07 -40.50 -0.85
C GLY A 277 -10.40 -40.29 -1.60
N GLN A 278 -11.41 -39.64 -1.01
CA GLN A 278 -12.51 -39.10 -1.79
C GLN A 278 -12.12 -37.74 -2.38
N PRO A 279 -12.35 -37.51 -3.70
CA PRO A 279 -12.17 -36.20 -4.28
C PRO A 279 -13.00 -35.16 -3.55
N LEU A 280 -12.51 -33.92 -3.46
CA LEU A 280 -13.32 -32.83 -2.95
C LEU A 280 -14.59 -32.69 -3.79
N SER A 281 -15.72 -32.53 -3.11
CA SER A 281 -16.93 -32.02 -3.76
C SER A 281 -16.59 -30.69 -4.39
N PRO A 282 -17.01 -30.44 -5.65
CA PRO A 282 -16.76 -29.17 -6.29
C PRO A 282 -17.32 -28.05 -5.42
N ALA A 283 -16.59 -26.94 -5.36
CA ALA A 283 -17.04 -25.73 -4.73
C ALA A 283 -18.44 -25.41 -5.25
N PRO A 284 -19.40 -25.06 -4.36
CA PRO A 284 -20.71 -24.66 -4.82
C PRO A 284 -20.53 -23.52 -5.81
N ASP A 285 -21.18 -23.63 -6.97
CA ASP A 285 -21.23 -22.55 -7.96
C ASP A 285 -21.78 -21.32 -7.24
N ARG A 286 -20.89 -20.47 -6.73
CA ARG A 286 -21.30 -19.19 -6.17
C ARG A 286 -21.73 -18.39 -7.38
N PRO A 287 -23.01 -17.96 -7.46
CA PRO A 287 -23.38 -17.04 -8.51
C PRO A 287 -22.43 -15.84 -8.41
N PRO A 288 -21.98 -15.28 -9.54
CA PRO A 288 -21.09 -14.12 -9.51
C PRO A 288 -21.70 -13.11 -8.54
N VAL A 289 -20.91 -12.71 -7.54
CA VAL A 289 -21.32 -11.70 -6.57
C VAL A 289 -21.44 -10.42 -7.37
N TYR A 290 -22.63 -10.18 -7.92
CA TYR A 290 -22.98 -8.86 -8.39
C TYR A 290 -22.93 -8.00 -7.15
N VAL A 291 -21.92 -7.13 -7.07
CA VAL A 291 -21.86 -6.06 -6.07
C VAL A 291 -23.11 -5.22 -6.29
N THR A 292 -24.20 -5.58 -5.62
CA THR A 292 -25.37 -4.73 -5.49
C THR A 292 -24.94 -3.61 -4.57
N GLU A 293 -24.97 -2.37 -5.07
CA GLU A 293 -24.63 -1.11 -4.37
C GLU A 293 -25.53 -0.84 -3.16
N ASN A 294 -25.51 -1.72 -2.16
CA ASN A 294 -26.30 -1.60 -0.94
C ASN A 294 -25.35 -1.39 0.25
N SER A 295 -24.69 -0.23 0.25
CA SER A 295 -24.06 0.33 1.44
C SER A 295 -25.13 0.50 2.51
N GLY A 296 -24.88 -0.06 3.71
CA GLY A 296 -25.79 -0.06 4.84
C GLY A 296 -26.37 1.32 5.15
N ARG A 297 -27.68 1.44 4.96
CA ARG A 297 -28.51 2.55 5.40
C ARG A 297 -28.76 2.37 6.90
N LEU A 298 -28.05 3.12 7.74
CA LEU A 298 -28.61 3.58 9.01
C LEU A 298 -29.93 4.31 8.68
N GLU A 299 -30.97 4.05 9.47
CA GLU A 299 -32.37 4.40 9.23
C GLU A 299 -32.58 5.76 8.52
N ALA A 300 -33.42 5.78 7.49
CA ALA A 300 -33.68 6.99 6.72
C ALA A 300 -35.18 7.39 6.70
N PRO A 301 -35.46 8.70 6.61
CA PRO A 301 -36.80 9.28 6.35
C PRO A 301 -37.37 8.83 4.98
N PRO A 302 -38.67 9.10 4.69
CA PRO A 302 -39.42 8.46 3.60
C PRO A 302 -38.80 8.66 2.20
N PRO A 303 -39.09 7.74 1.25
CA PRO A 303 -38.35 7.63 0.00
C PRO A 303 -38.70 8.75 -0.98
N LEU A 304 -37.64 9.29 -1.62
CA LEU A 304 -37.73 10.03 -2.88
C LEU A 304 -37.55 9.07 -4.07
N PRO A 305 -38.03 9.43 -5.28
CA PRO A 305 -38.19 8.52 -6.40
C PRO A 305 -36.85 7.99 -6.95
N VAL A 306 -36.90 6.74 -7.42
CA VAL A 306 -35.78 5.95 -7.95
C VAL A 306 -35.30 6.52 -9.29
N SER A 307 -34.01 6.86 -9.38
CA SER A 307 -33.32 7.24 -10.62
C SER A 307 -32.69 6.02 -11.29
N THR A 308 -32.80 5.92 -12.60
CA THR A 308 -32.37 4.79 -13.46
C THR A 308 -31.01 5.02 -14.12
N GLU A 309 -30.06 5.69 -13.47
CA GLU A 309 -28.75 5.99 -14.10
C GLU A 309 -27.77 4.78 -14.12
N PRO A 310 -26.94 4.66 -15.17
CA PRO A 310 -26.00 3.57 -15.37
C PRO A 310 -24.78 3.63 -14.42
N LYS A 311 -24.13 2.47 -14.22
CA LYS A 311 -22.94 2.27 -13.37
C LYS A 311 -21.86 3.32 -13.68
N ARG A 312 -21.51 4.14 -12.69
CA ARG A 312 -20.43 5.11 -12.79
C ARG A 312 -19.07 4.43 -12.63
N SER A 313 -18.13 4.77 -13.50
CA SER A 313 -16.74 4.32 -13.40
C SER A 313 -16.07 4.88 -12.13
N MET A 314 -15.01 4.23 -11.63
CA MET A 314 -14.19 4.73 -10.52
C MET A 314 -13.71 6.18 -10.76
N GLN A 315 -13.45 6.56 -12.01
CA GLN A 315 -13.10 7.93 -12.40
C GLN A 315 -14.28 8.92 -12.27
N GLU A 316 -15.52 8.52 -12.55
CA GLU A 316 -16.69 9.37 -12.36
C GLU A 316 -17.03 9.57 -10.87
N LEU A 317 -16.77 8.54 -10.04
CA LEU A 317 -16.80 8.68 -8.59
C LEU A 317 -15.76 9.70 -8.12
N MET A 318 -14.51 9.59 -8.59
CA MET A 318 -13.42 10.53 -8.29
C MET A 318 -13.71 11.95 -8.80
N ALA A 319 -14.28 12.10 -10.00
CA ALA A 319 -14.62 13.40 -10.60
C ALA A 319 -15.81 14.08 -9.89
N ALA A 320 -16.86 13.32 -9.54
CA ALA A 320 -18.01 13.82 -8.81
C ALA A 320 -17.66 14.22 -7.36
N GLN A 321 -16.71 13.52 -6.73
CA GLN A 321 -16.18 13.89 -5.42
C GLN A 321 -15.38 15.21 -5.49
N ARG A 322 -14.61 15.44 -6.56
CA ARG A 322 -13.87 16.69 -6.79
C ARG A 322 -14.78 17.90 -7.08
N GLU A 323 -15.86 17.73 -7.83
CA GLU A 323 -16.85 18.79 -8.06
C GLU A 323 -17.54 19.22 -6.75
N LYS A 324 -17.80 18.29 -5.83
CA LYS A 324 -18.31 18.62 -4.49
C LYS A 324 -17.30 19.36 -3.62
N ALA A 325 -16.01 19.04 -3.73
CA ALA A 325 -14.94 19.71 -2.97
C ALA A 325 -14.62 21.13 -3.49
N LYS A 326 -15.02 21.47 -4.73
CA LYS A 326 -14.88 22.81 -5.32
C LYS A 326 -16.03 23.76 -4.94
N ALA A 327 -17.05 23.30 -4.23
CA ALA A 327 -18.12 24.18 -3.76
C ALA A 327 -17.53 25.27 -2.85
N PRO A 328 -17.76 26.57 -3.14
CA PRO A 328 -17.19 27.64 -2.34
C PRO A 328 -17.72 27.54 -0.90
N LEU A 329 -16.80 27.56 0.06
CA LEU A 329 -17.09 27.89 1.45
C LEU A 329 -17.76 29.26 1.44
N ASN A 330 -19.09 29.27 1.54
CA ASN A 330 -19.84 30.49 1.81
C ASN A 330 -19.32 31.05 3.13
N VAL A 331 -18.56 32.14 3.00
CA VAL A 331 -18.09 32.98 4.08
C VAL A 331 -19.33 33.49 4.82
N LEU A 332 -19.58 32.96 6.01
CA LEU A 332 -20.45 33.59 6.98
C LEU A 332 -19.71 34.82 7.53
N ASP A 333 -20.05 35.98 6.96
CA ASP A 333 -19.85 37.27 7.61
C ASP A 333 -20.54 37.26 8.98
N GLY A 334 -19.80 37.52 10.06
CA GLY A 334 -20.41 37.65 11.37
C GLY A 334 -19.48 37.73 12.57
N GLN A 335 -19.08 38.95 12.89
CA GLN A 335 -18.80 39.49 14.25
C GLN A 335 -17.63 38.91 15.06
N ALA A 336 -16.60 39.75 15.19
CA ALA A 336 -15.54 39.64 16.19
C ALA A 336 -16.09 39.87 17.62
N PRO A 337 -15.75 39.01 18.60
CA PRO A 337 -15.85 39.35 20.01
C PRO A 337 -14.56 39.99 20.51
N ALA A 338 -14.75 40.95 21.41
CA ALA A 338 -13.75 41.81 22.00
C ALA A 338 -12.67 41.07 22.80
N SER A 339 -11.47 41.65 22.78
CA SER A 339 -10.29 41.24 23.53
C SER A 339 -10.53 41.23 25.05
N GLY A 340 -10.49 40.05 25.64
CA GLY A 340 -10.34 39.84 27.09
C GLY A 340 -8.90 39.42 27.40
N ALA A 341 -8.26 40.17 28.31
CA ALA A 341 -6.90 39.94 28.77
C ALA A 341 -6.72 38.54 29.40
N VAL A 342 -5.71 37.79 28.94
CA VAL A 342 -5.27 36.54 29.56
C VAL A 342 -3.86 36.73 30.12
N SER A 343 -3.77 36.53 31.43
CA SER A 343 -2.56 36.55 32.25
C SER A 343 -1.54 35.49 31.82
N LYS A 344 -0.26 35.88 31.84
CA LYS A 344 0.92 35.00 31.76
C LYS A 344 0.80 33.79 32.71
N PRO A 345 1.03 32.55 32.23
CA PRO A 345 1.54 31.49 33.06
C PRO A 345 3.07 31.57 33.15
N ALA A 346 3.56 31.43 34.37
CA ALA A 346 4.97 31.42 34.72
C ALA A 346 5.70 30.19 34.16
N ALA A 347 6.99 30.39 33.88
CA ALA A 347 7.94 29.36 33.48
C ALA A 347 8.05 28.23 34.52
N PRO A 348 8.11 26.95 34.12
CA PRO A 348 8.49 25.89 35.02
C PRO A 348 10.01 25.93 35.29
N GLN A 349 10.31 25.90 36.58
CA GLN A 349 11.65 25.88 37.18
C GLN A 349 12.42 24.62 36.77
N ALA A 350 13.71 24.82 36.50
CA ALA A 350 14.70 23.77 36.39
C ALA A 350 14.86 23.04 37.74
N ALA A 351 14.93 21.71 37.70
CA ALA A 351 15.31 20.86 38.81
C ALA A 351 16.45 19.91 38.38
N PRO A 352 17.25 19.39 39.32
CA PRO A 352 18.70 19.25 39.17
C PRO A 352 19.18 17.84 38.77
N ASN A 353 20.39 17.84 38.21
CA ASN A 353 21.38 16.76 38.10
C ASN A 353 21.06 15.42 38.78
N ALA A 354 20.84 14.39 37.97
CA ALA A 354 20.95 13.00 38.38
C ALA A 354 22.29 12.39 37.91
N VAL A 355 23.04 11.97 38.92
CA VAL A 355 24.25 11.16 39.01
C VAL A 355 24.43 10.10 37.90
N ARG A 356 25.63 10.13 37.27
CA ARG A 356 26.19 9.03 36.45
C ARG A 356 26.57 7.83 37.35
N PRO A 357 26.20 6.59 37.01
CA PRO A 357 26.91 5.42 37.50
C PRO A 357 28.13 5.14 36.61
N THR A 358 29.31 5.26 37.21
CA THR A 358 30.58 4.70 36.73
C THR A 358 30.55 3.18 36.92
N GLY A 359 30.63 2.42 35.83
CA GLY A 359 30.85 0.96 35.82
C GLY A 359 32.12 0.59 35.05
N PRO A 360 32.70 -0.61 35.26
CA PRO A 360 34.13 -0.75 35.50
C PRO A 360 34.99 -1.04 34.26
N GLN A 361 36.15 -0.39 34.30
CA GLN A 361 37.50 -0.77 33.85
C GLN A 361 37.66 -2.23 33.42
N GLN A 362 37.80 -2.45 32.11
CA GLN A 362 38.27 -3.72 31.56
C GLN A 362 39.77 -3.90 31.81
N ASP A 363 40.05 -5.02 32.45
CA ASP A 363 41.35 -5.55 32.81
C ASP A 363 42.15 -5.93 31.56
N LYS A 364 43.43 -5.55 31.54
CA LYS A 364 44.41 -5.93 30.52
C LYS A 364 45.33 -6.99 31.13
N GLY A 365 45.14 -8.24 30.75
CA GLY A 365 46.11 -9.33 30.86
C GLY A 365 45.59 -10.49 30.01
N GLY A 366 46.27 -11.02 29.00
CA GLY A 366 47.70 -11.24 28.86
C GLY A 366 47.97 -12.73 29.02
N ARG A 367 48.07 -13.47 27.92
CA ARG A 367 48.89 -14.70 27.81
C ARG A 367 49.00 -15.16 26.36
N SER A 368 50.15 -14.90 25.78
CA SER A 368 50.73 -15.71 24.70
C SER A 368 51.38 -16.92 25.36
N VAL A 369 51.16 -18.11 24.80
CA VAL A 369 51.84 -19.35 25.17
C VAL A 369 52.53 -19.84 23.91
N ASP A 370 53.86 -19.87 23.97
CA ASP A 370 54.67 -20.90 23.32
C ASP A 370 54.77 -22.10 24.28
#